data_AF-J9D5I5-F1
#
_entry.id   AF-J9D5I5-F1
#
_cell.length_a   1.000
_cell.length_b   1.000
_cell.length_c   1.000
_cell.angle_alpha   90.00
_cell.angle_beta   90.00
_cell.angle_gamma   90.00
#
_symmetry.space_group_name_H-M   'P 1'
#
loop_
_entity.id
_entity.type
_entity.pdbx_description
1 polymer ?
#
loop_
_entity_poly.entity_id
_entity_poly.type
_entity_poly.pdbx_seq_one_letter_code
_entity_poly.pdbx_strand_id
1 'polypeptide(L)' 'MKALLEAPPGETVKIIMNQANAFQDLKEYLSEQGIGFREIYSREQMTLEFCKK' A
#
# COMPACT_ATOMS: atom_id res chain seq x y z
N MET A 1 14.40 11.13 -1.31
CA MET A 1 13.27 10.81 -0.40
C MET A 1 13.31 9.31 -0.12
N LYS A 2 14.06 8.90 0.91
CA LYS A 2 14.22 7.51 1.36
C LYS A 2 13.33 7.35 2.60
N ALA A 3 12.11 6.83 2.43
CA ALA A 3 11.22 6.62 3.58
C ALA A 3 10.29 5.40 3.44
N LEU A 4 10.50 4.52 2.47
CA LEU A 4 9.50 3.49 2.16
C LEU A 4 10.01 2.03 2.20
N LEU A 5 11.28 1.77 2.51
CA LEU A 5 11.87 0.46 2.23
C LEU A 5 12.73 -0.16 3.34
N GLU A 6 12.62 0.30 4.59
CA GLU A 6 13.27 -0.34 5.75
C GLU A 6 12.25 -0.98 6.72
N ALA A 7 11.07 -1.36 6.24
CA ALA A 7 10.12 -2.14 7.00
C ALA A 7 10.59 -3.62 7.01
N PRO A 8 10.96 -4.22 8.17
CA PRO A 8 11.32 -5.62 8.29
C PRO A 8 10.22 -6.57 7.75
N PRO A 9 10.60 -7.78 7.27
CA PRO A 9 9.64 -8.79 6.86
C PRO A 9 8.70 -9.13 8.02
N GLY A 10 7.39 -9.05 7.78
CA GLY A 10 6.33 -9.12 8.79
C GLY A 10 5.79 -7.77 9.27
N GLU A 11 6.33 -6.65 8.80
CA GLU A 11 5.81 -5.31 9.10
C GLU A 11 4.65 -4.93 8.17
N THR A 12 3.60 -4.36 8.76
CA THR A 12 2.44 -3.86 8.03
C THR A 12 2.72 -2.45 7.53
N VAL A 13 2.83 -2.31 6.21
CA VAL A 13 3.04 -1.04 5.54
C VAL A 13 1.69 -0.36 5.30
N LYS A 14 1.61 0.93 5.65
CA LYS A 14 0.45 1.81 5.43
C LYS A 14 0.82 2.91 4.44
N ILE A 15 0.16 2.94 3.30
CA ILE A 15 0.33 4.01 2.30
C ILE A 15 -0.94 4.85 2.25
N ILE A 16 -0.84 6.12 2.65
CA ILE A 16 -1.94 7.09 2.53
C ILE A 16 -1.69 7.91 1.27
N MET A 17 -2.64 7.88 0.34
CA MET A 17 -2.57 8.68 -0.89
C MET A 17 -3.94 9.21 -1.29
N ASN A 18 -3.94 10.36 -1.98
CA ASN A 18 -5.14 10.98 -2.54
C ASN A 18 -5.26 10.81 -4.06
N GLN A 19 -4.26 10.20 -4.70
CA GLN A 19 -4.22 9.97 -6.14
C GLN A 19 -4.81 8.59 -6.47
N ALA A 20 -5.96 8.56 -7.15
CA ALA A 20 -6.63 7.32 -7.52
C ALA A 20 -5.82 6.47 -8.52
N ASN A 21 -5.09 7.11 -9.45
CA ASN A 21 -4.29 6.41 -10.44
C ASN A 21 -3.14 5.63 -9.77
N ALA A 22 -2.32 6.31 -8.97
CA ALA A 22 -1.22 5.68 -8.24
C ALA A 22 -1.70 4.59 -7.26
N PHE A 23 -2.92 4.73 -6.73
CA PHE A 23 -3.54 3.71 -5.88
C PHE A 23 -3.83 2.43 -6.66
N GLN A 24 -4.32 2.55 -7.89
CA GLN A 24 -4.58 1.41 -8.76
C GLN A 24 -3.29 0.71 -9.16
N ASP A 25 -2.26 1.46 -9.58
CA ASP A 25 -0.95 0.89 -9.93
C ASP A 25 -0.33 0.07 -8.77
N LEU A 26 -0.44 0.59 -7.54
CA LEU A 26 0.07 -0.10 -6.35
C LEU A 26 -0.71 -1.38 -6.03
N LYS A 27 -2.03 -1.38 -6.21
CA LYS A 27 -2.84 -2.59 -6.03
C LYS A 27 -2.48 -3.67 -7.03
N GLU A 28 -2.29 -3.29 -8.30
CA GLU A 28 -1.87 -4.22 -9.33
C GLU A 28 -0.50 -4.81 -9.02
N TYR A 29 0.47 -3.96 -8.67
CA TYR A 29 1.80 -4.42 -8.24
C TYR A 29 1.74 -5.41 -7.07
N LEU A 30 0.97 -5.11 -6.02
CA LEU A 30 0.82 -6.00 -4.87
C LEU A 30 0.13 -7.32 -5.25
N SER A 31 -0.88 -7.25 -6.12
CA SER A 31 -1.59 -8.43 -6.63
C SER A 31 -0.66 -9.32 -7.47
N GLU A 32 0.19 -8.74 -8.31
CA GLU A 32 1.19 -9.47 -9.11
C GLU A 32 2.21 -10.18 -8.21
N GLN A 33 2.60 -9.55 -7.10
CA GLN A 33 3.50 -10.16 -6.12
C GLN A 33 2.82 -11.22 -5.24
N GLY A 34 1.50 -11.39 -5.35
CA GLY A 34 0.72 -12.28 -4.48
C GLY A 34 0.65 -11.79 -3.02
N ILE A 35 0.82 -10.48 -2.82
CA ILE A 35 0.76 -9.85 -1.50
C ILE A 35 -0.70 -9.45 -1.24
N GLY A 36 -1.27 -9.97 -0.15
CA GLY A 36 -2.57 -9.55 0.33
C GLY A 36 -2.53 -8.14 0.88
N PHE A 37 -3.47 -7.30 0.45
CA PHE A 37 -3.61 -5.91 0.90
C PHE A 37 -5.05 -5.60 1.34
N ARG A 38 -5.22 -4.53 2.10
CA ARG A 38 -6.47 -4.01 2.63
C ARG A 38 -6.63 -2.56 2.21
N GLU A 39 -7.78 -2.26 1.60
CA GLU A 39 -8.13 -0.92 1.16
C GLU A 39 -9.02 -0.23 2.20
N ILE A 40 -8.68 0.99 2.58
CA ILE A 40 -9.44 1.81 3.51
C ILE A 40 -9.73 3.14 2.83
N TYR A 41 -11.01 3.40 2.58
CA TYR A 41 -11.47 4.63 1.97
C TYR A 41 -11.96 5.58 3.06
N SER A 42 -11.21 6.66 3.28
CA SER A 42 -11.67 7.82 4.06
C SER A 42 -12.22 8.88 3.11
N ARG A 43 -13.11 9.76 3.61
CA ARG A 43 -13.77 10.79 2.78
C ARG A 43 -12.81 11.70 2.02
N GLU A 44 -11.58 11.84 2.49
CA GLU A 44 -10.56 12.73 1.91
C GLU A 44 -9.30 11.98 1.41
N GLN A 45 -9.15 10.70 1.75
CA GLN A 45 -7.90 9.96 1.48
C GLN A 45 -8.12 8.45 1.37
N MET A 46 -7.34 7.81 0.53
CA MET A 46 -7.31 6.37 0.35
C MET A 46 -6.08 5.81 1.05
N THR A 47 -6.27 4.79 1.87
CA THR A 47 -5.18 4.13 2.59
C THR A 47 -5.09 2.68 2.16
N LEU A 48 -3.88 2.23 1.82
CA LEU A 48 -3.56 0.86 1.47
C LEU A 48 -2.71 0.25 2.58
N GLU A 49 -3.20 -0.82 3.21
CA GLU A 49 -2.44 -1.63 4.16
C GLU A 49 -1.99 -2.92 3.50
N PHE A 50 -0.71 -3.27 3.58
CA PHE A 50 -0.25 -4.59 3.17
C PHE A 50 0.89 -5.07 4.06
N CYS A 51 1.01 -6.40 4.21
CA CYS A 51 2.09 -7.00 4.96
C CYS A 51 3.16 -7.48 4.00
N LYS A 52 4.38 -6.95 4.13
CA LYS A 52 5.52 -7.43 3.34
C LYS A 52 6.01 -8.72 3.97
N LYS A 53 5.87 -9.84 3.25
CA LYS A 53 6.43 -11.14 3.67
C LYS A 53 7.95 -11.15 3.56
#